data_AF-A0AA88E7Z9-F1
#
_entry.id   AF-A0AA88E7Z9-F1
#
_cell.length_a   1.000
_cell.length_b   1.000
_cell.length_c   1.000
_cell.angle_alpha   90.00
_cell.angle_beta   90.00
_cell.angle_gamma   90.00
#
_symmetry.space_group_name_H-M   'P 1'
#
loop_
_entity.id
_entity.type
_entity.pdbx_description
1 polymer ?
#
loop_
_entity_poly.entity_id
_entity_poly.type
_entity_poly.pdbx_seq_one_letter_code
_entity_poly.pdbx_strand_id
1 'polypeptide(L)'
;MEKLATPLSRGLLWLAPSAGVKANPRVRFNYFADPLDLSHCVSAMRKIGEMLQTNSMDPFKYKVSEGSRDFFFYGPSLPTNRSDNSSMEEFCRNTVSTMWHYHGGSLVGKVVDADFRVFGVNSLRVVDGSTFTVSPGTNPQATLMMLGRYLGLKMLREKTEAQDGISEYCSVARAITCDI
;
A
#
# COMPACT_ATOMS: atom_id res chain seq x y z
N MET A 1 -10.75 13.90 3.98
CA MET A 1 -10.32 12.60 3.44
C MET A 1 -8.97 12.28 4.07
N GLU A 2 -8.87 11.19 4.82
CA GLU A 2 -7.69 10.82 5.59
C GLU A 2 -7.16 9.46 5.13
N LYS A 3 -5.83 9.31 5.08
CA LYS A 3 -5.16 8.03 4.79
C LYS A 3 -4.88 7.33 6.11
N LEU A 4 -5.56 6.22 6.35
CA LEU A 4 -5.19 5.31 7.44
C LEU A 4 -3.80 4.72 7.20
N ALA A 5 -2.91 4.93 8.16
CA ALA A 5 -1.62 4.26 8.20
C ALA A 5 -1.86 2.76 8.49
N THR A 6 -1.21 1.91 7.69
CA THR A 6 -1.13 0.46 7.94
C THR A 6 -2.48 -0.20 8.25
N PRO A 7 -3.47 -0.15 7.33
CA PRO A 7 -4.78 -0.76 7.58
C PRO A 7 -4.61 -2.24 7.95
N LEU A 8 -5.40 -2.73 8.89
CA LEU A 8 -5.41 -4.14 9.31
C LEU A 8 -6.36 -4.98 8.46
N SER A 9 -7.45 -4.36 7.99
CA SER A 9 -8.38 -4.98 7.05
C SER A 9 -7.64 -5.49 5.81
N ARG A 10 -7.99 -6.71 5.39
CA ARG A 10 -7.40 -7.37 4.23
C ARG A 10 -8.48 -7.78 3.23
N GLY A 11 -8.07 -7.70 1.98
CA GLY A 11 -8.90 -7.98 0.83
C GLY A 11 -8.51 -9.24 0.07
N LEU A 12 -9.20 -9.45 -1.03
CA LEU A 12 -8.95 -10.51 -2.00
C LEU A 12 -9.00 -9.94 -3.41
N LEU A 13 -8.19 -10.52 -4.29
CA LEU A 13 -8.23 -10.30 -5.73
C LEU A 13 -8.41 -11.65 -6.41
N TRP A 14 -9.29 -11.73 -7.39
CA TRP A 14 -9.49 -12.93 -8.18
C TRP A 14 -9.90 -12.60 -9.61
N LEU A 15 -9.66 -13.56 -10.51
CA LEU A 15 -9.96 -13.39 -11.92
C LEU A 15 -11.47 -13.31 -12.15
N ALA A 16 -11.89 -12.40 -13.04
CA ALA A 16 -13.24 -12.44 -13.58
C ALA A 16 -13.39 -13.67 -14.51
N PRO A 17 -14.47 -14.45 -14.39
CA PRO A 17 -14.67 -15.63 -15.23
C PRO A 17 -14.62 -15.28 -16.73
N SER A 18 -13.86 -16.04 -17.51
CA SER A 18 -13.86 -16.06 -18.99
C SER A 18 -13.57 -14.73 -19.70
N ALA A 19 -13.00 -13.73 -19.02
CA ALA A 19 -12.91 -12.37 -19.55
C ALA A 19 -11.56 -12.00 -20.20
N GLY A 20 -10.62 -12.95 -20.31
CA GLY A 20 -9.28 -12.71 -20.86
C GLY A 20 -8.44 -11.73 -20.02
N VAL A 21 -7.17 -11.52 -20.40
CA VAL A 21 -6.22 -10.69 -19.63
C VAL A 21 -6.55 -9.19 -19.63
N LYS A 22 -7.35 -8.72 -20.59
CA LYS A 22 -7.75 -7.30 -20.71
C LYS A 22 -8.88 -6.92 -19.77
N ALA A 23 -9.58 -7.90 -19.19
CA ALA A 23 -10.65 -7.61 -18.25
C ALA A 23 -10.08 -7.30 -16.86
N ASN A 24 -10.69 -6.33 -16.20
CA ASN A 24 -10.32 -5.99 -14.82
C ASN A 24 -10.59 -7.18 -13.90
N PRO A 25 -9.66 -7.50 -12.98
CA PRO A 25 -9.91 -8.50 -11.95
C PRO A 25 -11.00 -8.01 -10.98
N ARG A 26 -11.61 -8.94 -10.26
CA ARG A 26 -12.47 -8.61 -9.13
C ARG A 26 -11.61 -8.36 -7.91
N VAL A 27 -11.87 -7.24 -7.22
CA VAL A 27 -11.12 -6.82 -6.03
C VAL A 27 -12.09 -6.45 -4.93
N ARG A 28 -11.84 -6.93 -3.71
CA ARG A 28 -12.57 -6.55 -2.51
C ARG A 28 -11.58 -6.22 -1.41
N PHE A 29 -11.59 -4.99 -0.90
CA PHE A 29 -10.64 -4.54 0.13
C PHE A 29 -11.11 -4.77 1.57
N ASN A 30 -12.42 -4.93 1.79
CA ASN A 30 -13.02 -5.06 3.12
C ASN A 30 -12.72 -3.86 4.05
N TYR A 31 -12.84 -2.62 3.56
CA TYR A 31 -12.65 -1.42 4.37
C TYR A 31 -13.42 -1.52 5.71
N PHE A 32 -12.73 -1.27 6.82
CA PHE A 32 -13.29 -1.33 8.19
C PHE A 32 -13.87 -2.70 8.60
N ALA A 33 -13.38 -3.79 8.02
CA ALA A 33 -13.67 -5.12 8.53
C ALA A 33 -12.95 -5.38 9.87
N ASP A 34 -11.75 -4.85 10.03
CA ASP A 34 -11.10 -4.75 11.33
C ASP A 34 -11.62 -3.50 12.07
N PRO A 35 -12.17 -3.65 13.30
CA PRO A 35 -12.71 -2.52 14.05
C PRO A 35 -11.64 -1.48 14.44
N LEU A 36 -10.36 -1.86 14.52
CA LEU A 36 -9.30 -0.91 14.83
C LEU A 36 -9.09 0.11 13.71
N ASP A 37 -9.25 -0.30 12.44
CA ASP A 37 -9.21 0.62 11.30
C ASP A 37 -10.30 1.69 11.41
N LEU A 38 -11.50 1.29 11.84
CA LEU A 38 -12.62 2.21 12.03
C LEU A 38 -12.35 3.16 13.19
N SER A 39 -11.87 2.64 14.31
CA SER A 39 -11.48 3.46 15.47
C SER A 39 -10.40 4.48 15.11
N HIS A 40 -9.44 4.12 14.27
CA HIS A 40 -8.44 5.06 13.77
C HIS A 40 -9.06 6.14 12.89
N CYS A 41 -9.99 5.79 11.99
CA CYS A 41 -10.71 6.78 11.18
C CYS A 41 -11.46 7.77 12.06
N VAL A 42 -12.18 7.30 13.09
CA VAL A 42 -12.91 8.17 14.02
C VAL A 42 -11.96 9.16 14.70
N SER A 43 -10.84 8.67 15.25
CA SER A 43 -9.83 9.51 15.89
C SER A 43 -9.23 10.54 14.93
N ALA A 44 -8.94 10.14 13.69
CA ALA A 44 -8.39 11.03 12.69
C ALA A 44 -9.41 12.08 12.20
N MET A 45 -10.66 11.70 12.01
CA MET A 45 -11.73 12.62 11.63
C MET A 45 -12.05 13.62 12.74
N ARG A 46 -11.93 13.24 14.02
CA ARG A 46 -11.96 14.18 15.16
C ARG A 46 -10.83 15.19 15.06
N LYS A 47 -9.61 14.73 14.78
CA LYS A 47 -8.45 15.61 14.60
C LYS A 47 -8.62 16.58 13.44
N ILE A 48 -9.21 16.14 12.32
CA ILE A 48 -9.58 17.03 11.22
C ILE A 48 -10.61 18.07 11.71
N GLY A 49 -11.59 17.64 12.50
CA GLY A 49 -12.55 18.56 13.12
C GLY A 49 -11.88 19.64 13.97
N GLU A 50 -10.93 19.27 14.83
CA GLU A 50 -10.14 20.22 15.63
C GLU A 50 -9.33 21.18 14.74
N MET A 51 -8.67 20.65 13.71
CA MET A 51 -7.92 21.47 12.74
C MET A 51 -8.81 22.54 12.11
N LEU A 52 -10.03 22.19 11.68
CA LEU A 52 -11.00 23.11 11.09
C LEU A 52 -11.47 24.21 12.06
N GLN A 53 -11.29 24.04 13.37
CA GLN A 53 -11.63 25.05 14.38
C GLN A 53 -10.46 26.01 14.69
N THR A 54 -9.28 25.80 14.13
CA THR A 54 -8.12 26.68 14.37
C THR A 54 -8.27 28.04 13.68
N ASN A 55 -7.64 29.07 14.25
CA ASN A 55 -7.58 30.42 13.66
C ASN A 55 -6.97 30.42 12.24
N SER A 56 -6.07 29.47 11.95
CA SER A 56 -5.47 29.32 10.62
C SER A 56 -6.50 28.91 9.56
N MET A 57 -7.60 28.28 9.96
CA MET A 57 -8.65 27.84 9.04
C MET A 57 -9.79 28.87 8.89
N ASP A 58 -9.86 29.88 9.76
CA ASP A 58 -10.89 30.92 9.74
C ASP A 58 -10.99 31.76 8.45
N PRO A 59 -9.89 32.07 7.72
CA PRO A 59 -9.96 32.78 6.45
C PRO A 59 -10.71 32.02 5.36
N PHE A 60 -10.87 30.70 5.50
CA PHE A 60 -11.52 29.84 4.51
C PHE A 60 -13.01 29.55 4.82
N LYS A 61 -13.56 30.12 5.90
CA LYS A 61 -14.97 30.01 6.24
C LYS A 61 -15.80 31.05 5.48
N TYR A 62 -16.97 30.64 5.02
CA TYR A 62 -17.94 31.49 4.33
C TYR A 62 -18.97 32.03 5.32
N LYS A 63 -19.50 33.22 5.06
CA LYS A 63 -20.62 33.77 5.84
C LYS A 63 -21.88 32.95 5.53
N VAL A 64 -22.43 32.30 6.55
CA VAL A 64 -23.66 31.50 6.44
C VAL A 64 -24.87 32.33 6.88
N SER A 65 -24.73 33.07 7.98
CA SER A 65 -25.73 34.02 8.47
C SER A 65 -25.05 35.18 9.21
N GLU A 66 -25.83 36.11 9.75
CA GLU A 66 -25.30 37.20 10.55
C GLU A 66 -24.61 36.66 11.82
N GLY A 67 -23.32 36.97 11.98
CA GLY A 67 -22.50 36.44 13.09
C GLY A 67 -22.04 34.98 12.94
N SER A 68 -22.46 34.25 11.90
CA SER A 68 -22.08 32.84 11.69
C SER A 68 -21.25 32.65 10.42
N ARG A 69 -20.11 31.96 10.58
CA ARG A 69 -19.25 31.53 9.46
C ARG A 69 -18.91 30.06 9.60
N ASP A 70 -18.98 29.33 8.50
CA ASP A 70 -18.66 27.90 8.46
C ASP A 70 -18.07 27.50 7.10
N PHE A 71 -17.58 26.26 7.01
CA PHE A 71 -17.10 25.66 5.77
C PHE A 71 -18.26 25.18 4.92
N PHE A 72 -18.12 25.33 3.61
CA PHE A 72 -18.96 24.65 2.64
C PHE A 72 -18.29 23.34 2.24
N PHE A 73 -18.93 22.20 2.52
CA PHE A 73 -18.41 20.88 2.16
C PHE A 73 -19.07 20.40 0.86
N TYR A 74 -18.25 19.88 -0.05
CA TYR A 74 -18.76 19.10 -1.17
C TYR A 74 -18.90 17.64 -0.73
N GLY A 75 -20.14 17.23 -0.46
CA GLY A 75 -20.46 15.93 0.15
C GLY A 75 -20.80 16.05 1.65
N PRO A 76 -20.86 14.93 2.38
CA PRO A 76 -21.22 14.92 3.79
C PRO A 76 -20.25 15.76 4.64
N SER A 77 -20.80 16.61 5.50
CA SER A 77 -20.02 17.33 6.51
C SER A 77 -19.75 16.44 7.72
N LEU A 78 -18.72 16.78 8.49
CA LEU A 78 -18.44 16.12 9.76
C LEU A 78 -19.65 16.26 10.71
N PRO A 79 -19.96 15.22 11.51
CA PRO A 79 -21.00 15.31 12.54
C PRO A 79 -20.80 16.53 13.45
N THR A 80 -21.90 17.20 13.80
CA THR A 80 -21.86 18.37 14.71
C THR A 80 -21.38 17.97 16.09
N ASN A 81 -21.93 16.88 16.66
CA ASN A 81 -21.46 16.29 17.90
C ASN A 81 -20.36 15.26 17.63
N ARG A 82 -19.11 15.71 17.58
CA ARG A 82 -17.96 14.84 17.30
C ARG A 82 -17.59 13.91 18.46
N SER A 83 -18.15 14.12 19.64
CA SER A 83 -17.95 13.24 20.81
C SER A 83 -18.81 11.98 20.74
N ASP A 84 -19.87 11.98 19.93
CA ASP A 84 -20.65 10.77 19.68
C ASP A 84 -19.89 9.82 18.76
N ASN A 85 -19.53 8.64 19.27
CA ASN A 85 -18.83 7.62 18.50
C ASN A 85 -19.69 7.08 17.35
N SER A 86 -21.00 6.88 17.56
CA SER A 86 -21.85 6.20 16.58
C SER A 86 -21.96 7.02 15.29
N SER A 87 -22.25 8.31 15.39
CA SER A 87 -22.31 9.19 14.22
C SER A 87 -20.96 9.35 13.51
N MET A 88 -19.86 9.36 14.27
CA MET A 88 -18.51 9.41 13.69
C MET A 88 -18.14 8.12 12.94
N GLU A 89 -18.49 6.95 13.49
CA GLU A 89 -18.30 5.66 12.83
C GLU A 89 -19.12 5.56 11.55
N GLU A 90 -20.39 5.97 11.59
CA GLU A 90 -21.25 6.02 10.41
C GLU A 90 -20.70 6.97 9.35
N PHE A 91 -20.23 8.15 9.76
CA PHE A 91 -19.56 9.08 8.86
C PHE A 91 -18.35 8.43 8.17
N CYS A 92 -17.48 7.76 8.92
CA CYS A 92 -16.34 7.03 8.37
C CYS A 92 -16.77 5.98 7.34
N ARG A 93 -17.76 5.15 7.65
CA ARG A 93 -18.27 4.11 6.73
C ARG A 93 -18.89 4.68 5.46
N ASN A 94 -19.64 5.77 5.58
CA ASN A 94 -20.38 6.37 4.45
C ASN A 94 -19.49 7.22 3.54
N THR A 95 -18.36 7.71 4.04
CA THR A 95 -17.45 8.61 3.29
C THR A 95 -16.12 7.99 2.90
N VAL A 96 -15.91 6.71 3.24
CA VAL A 96 -14.69 6.00 2.87
C VAL A 96 -14.50 5.97 1.37
N SER A 97 -13.25 6.17 0.97
CA SER A 97 -12.84 6.06 -0.42
C SER A 97 -11.39 5.60 -0.47
N THR A 98 -10.94 5.22 -1.66
CA THR A 98 -9.56 4.77 -1.86
C THR A 98 -8.60 5.96 -1.89
N MET A 99 -7.43 5.78 -1.27
CA MET A 99 -6.24 6.64 -1.42
C MET A 99 -5.34 6.21 -2.57
N TRP A 100 -5.82 5.29 -3.42
CA TRP A 100 -5.10 4.74 -4.58
C TRP A 100 -3.73 4.11 -4.26
N HIS A 101 -3.47 3.82 -2.97
CA HIS A 101 -2.23 3.20 -2.47
C HIS A 101 -2.44 1.73 -2.07
N TYR A 102 -3.26 1.00 -2.83
CA TYR A 102 -3.44 -0.44 -2.63
C TYR A 102 -2.14 -1.20 -2.92
N HIS A 103 -1.94 -2.28 -2.18
CA HIS A 103 -0.72 -3.09 -2.18
C HIS A 103 -1.03 -4.51 -1.70
N GLY A 104 -0.06 -5.40 -1.79
CA GLY A 104 -0.22 -6.81 -1.45
C GLY A 104 -0.76 -7.69 -2.58
N GLY A 105 -0.89 -8.98 -2.31
CA GLY A 105 -1.28 -10.02 -3.29
C GLY A 105 -0.19 -11.06 -3.49
N SER A 106 1.05 -10.62 -3.75
CA SER A 106 2.22 -11.48 -3.97
C SER A 106 3.26 -11.28 -2.87
N LEU A 107 2.83 -11.43 -1.62
CA LEU A 107 3.61 -11.05 -0.44
C LEU A 107 4.95 -11.82 -0.32
N VAL A 108 5.99 -11.11 0.12
CA VAL A 108 7.25 -11.72 0.55
C VAL A 108 6.99 -12.69 1.72
N GLY A 109 7.59 -13.88 1.67
CA GLY A 109 7.39 -14.96 2.63
C GLY A 109 6.09 -15.74 2.46
N LYS A 110 5.26 -15.40 1.47
CA LYS A 110 4.04 -16.17 1.13
C LYS A 110 3.99 -16.63 -0.33
N VAL A 111 4.30 -15.72 -1.26
CA VAL A 111 4.29 -15.99 -2.72
C VAL A 111 5.69 -15.88 -3.30
N VAL A 112 6.47 -14.93 -2.81
CA VAL A 112 7.87 -14.74 -3.19
C VAL A 112 8.80 -14.88 -2.00
N ASP A 113 10.04 -15.27 -2.23
CA ASP A 113 11.11 -15.33 -1.22
C ASP A 113 11.69 -13.92 -0.91
N ALA A 114 12.70 -13.86 -0.04
CA ALA A 114 13.39 -12.61 0.34
C ALA A 114 14.16 -11.95 -0.82
N ASP A 115 14.40 -12.68 -1.90
CA ASP A 115 15.02 -12.20 -3.14
C ASP A 115 13.98 -11.97 -4.25
N PHE A 116 12.69 -11.94 -3.88
CA PHE A 116 11.55 -11.69 -4.74
C PHE A 116 11.32 -12.76 -5.81
N ARG A 117 11.89 -13.96 -5.63
CA ARG A 117 11.67 -15.12 -6.52
C ARG A 117 10.39 -15.84 -6.15
N VAL A 118 9.61 -16.26 -7.15
CA VAL A 118 8.35 -16.97 -6.93
C VAL A 118 8.64 -18.39 -6.42
N PHE A 119 8.00 -18.80 -5.33
CA PHE A 119 8.21 -20.13 -4.76
C PHE A 119 7.88 -21.24 -5.76
N GLY A 120 8.79 -22.21 -5.89
CA GLY A 120 8.62 -23.38 -6.77
C GLY A 120 8.77 -23.09 -8.26
N VAL A 121 9.11 -21.85 -8.66
CA VAL A 121 9.28 -21.46 -10.07
C VAL A 121 10.66 -20.87 -10.30
N ASN A 122 11.42 -21.46 -11.21
CA ASN A 122 12.72 -20.94 -11.61
C ASN A 122 12.56 -19.72 -12.53
N SER A 123 13.55 -18.81 -12.47
CA SER A 123 13.66 -17.67 -13.39
C SER A 123 12.46 -16.71 -13.42
N LEU A 124 11.65 -16.67 -12.35
CA LEU A 124 10.50 -15.78 -12.22
C LEU A 124 10.58 -14.96 -10.92
N ARG A 125 10.36 -13.65 -11.03
CA ARG A 125 10.30 -12.71 -9.90
C ARG A 125 9.09 -11.78 -10.02
N VAL A 126 8.64 -11.24 -8.89
CA VAL A 126 7.62 -10.17 -8.84
C VAL A 126 8.22 -8.97 -8.11
N VAL A 127 8.26 -7.80 -8.77
CA VAL A 127 8.88 -6.59 -8.21
C VAL A 127 7.96 -5.39 -8.42
N ASP A 128 6.95 -5.28 -7.55
CA ASP A 128 6.01 -4.15 -7.50
C ASP A 128 5.35 -4.07 -6.11
N GLY A 129 4.33 -3.21 -5.97
CA GLY A 129 3.63 -3.00 -4.70
C GLY A 129 2.84 -4.21 -4.20
N SER A 130 2.63 -5.24 -5.01
CA SER A 130 1.95 -6.47 -4.58
C SER A 130 2.76 -7.27 -3.56
N THR A 131 4.06 -6.96 -3.41
CA THR A 131 4.98 -7.63 -2.50
C THR A 131 4.97 -7.06 -1.09
N PHE A 132 4.39 -5.86 -0.90
CA PHE A 132 4.34 -5.18 0.38
C PHE A 132 3.26 -5.73 1.31
N THR A 133 3.62 -5.99 2.56
CA THR A 133 2.67 -6.25 3.65
C THR A 133 2.06 -4.97 4.22
N VAL A 134 2.79 -3.86 4.11
CA VAL A 134 2.41 -2.54 4.59
C VAL A 134 2.84 -1.49 3.55
N SER A 135 1.96 -0.52 3.26
CA SER A 135 2.27 0.60 2.37
C SER A 135 3.43 1.45 2.95
N PRO A 136 4.54 1.63 2.23
CA PRO A 136 5.64 2.46 2.70
C PRO A 136 5.29 3.95 2.61
N GLY A 137 5.52 4.68 3.70
CA GLY A 137 5.34 6.13 3.79
C GLY A 137 3.90 6.63 3.53
N THR A 138 3.75 7.94 3.36
CA THR A 138 2.44 8.54 3.03
C THR A 138 2.08 8.29 1.56
N ASN A 139 3.03 8.39 0.64
CA ASN A 139 2.89 8.04 -0.77
C ASN A 139 3.98 7.01 -1.16
N PRO A 140 3.61 5.80 -1.63
CA PRO A 140 4.57 4.71 -1.86
C PRO A 140 5.35 4.84 -3.17
N GLN A 141 5.06 5.82 -4.04
CA GLN A 141 5.63 5.90 -5.39
C GLN A 141 7.17 5.93 -5.39
N ALA A 142 7.78 6.76 -4.56
CA ALA A 142 9.24 6.87 -4.50
C ALA A 142 9.90 5.55 -4.07
N THR A 143 9.30 4.88 -3.07
CA THR A 143 9.78 3.57 -2.61
C THR A 143 9.64 2.50 -3.68
N LEU A 144 8.55 2.50 -4.46
CA LEU A 144 8.36 1.57 -5.58
C LEU A 144 9.40 1.76 -6.68
N MET A 145 9.66 3.02 -7.08
CA MET A 145 10.68 3.32 -8.10
C MET A 145 12.07 2.89 -7.62
N MET A 146 12.40 3.14 -6.35
CA MET A 146 13.65 2.72 -5.74
C MET A 146 13.76 1.18 -5.70
N LEU A 147 12.69 0.47 -5.31
CA LEU A 147 12.66 -0.99 -5.24
C LEU A 147 13.03 -1.63 -6.58
N GLY A 148 12.46 -1.13 -7.68
CA GLY A 148 12.77 -1.62 -9.03
C GLY A 148 14.26 -1.51 -9.36
N ARG A 149 14.87 -0.35 -9.08
CA ARG A 149 16.31 -0.15 -9.29
C ARG A 149 17.15 -1.04 -8.37
N TYR A 150 16.79 -1.13 -7.10
CA TYR A 150 17.52 -1.90 -6.09
C TYR A 150 17.58 -3.39 -6.48
N LEU A 151 16.44 -3.99 -6.84
CA LEU A 151 16.36 -5.37 -7.30
C LEU A 151 17.12 -5.59 -8.62
N GLY A 152 17.04 -4.65 -9.55
CA GLY A 152 17.81 -4.72 -10.80
C GLY A 152 19.33 -4.77 -10.55
N LEU A 153 19.85 -3.93 -9.66
CA LEU A 153 21.27 -3.94 -9.28
C LEU A 153 21.66 -5.22 -8.54
N LYS A 154 20.79 -5.72 -7.66
CA LYS A 154 21.03 -6.98 -6.95
C LYS A 154 21.13 -8.16 -7.92
N MET A 155 20.23 -8.25 -8.90
CA MET A 155 20.27 -9.28 -9.95
C MET A 155 21.55 -9.23 -10.79
N LEU A 156 22.07 -8.04 -11.09
CA LEU A 156 23.35 -7.90 -11.80
C LEU A 156 24.52 -8.45 -10.96
N ARG A 157 24.55 -8.18 -9.66
CA ARG A 157 25.57 -8.72 -8.75
C ARG A 157 25.50 -10.24 -8.65
N GLU A 158 24.31 -10.79 -8.45
CA GLU A 158 24.09 -12.25 -8.42
C GLU A 158 24.59 -12.92 -9.71
N LYS A 159 24.41 -12.26 -10.86
CA LYS A 159 24.91 -12.76 -12.14
C LYS A 159 26.44 -12.75 -12.21
N THR A 160 27.08 -11.66 -11.78
CA THR A 160 28.54 -11.54 -11.75
C THR A 160 29.15 -12.57 -10.80
N GLU A 161 28.61 -12.70 -9.59
CA GLU A 161 29.06 -13.68 -8.59
C GLU A 161 28.92 -15.12 -9.10
N ALA A 162 27.82 -15.43 -9.80
CA ALA A 162 27.65 -16.74 -10.43
C ALA A 162 28.67 -16.99 -11.55
N GLN A 163 29.01 -15.97 -12.35
CA GLN A 163 30.02 -16.09 -13.40
C GLN A 163 31.43 -16.28 -12.83
N ASP A 164 31.76 -15.55 -11.76
CA ASP A 164 33.05 -15.67 -11.07
C ASP A 164 33.18 -17.04 -10.40
N GLY A 165 32.12 -17.51 -9.73
CA GLY A 165 32.10 -18.86 -9.16
C GLY A 165 32.20 -19.98 -10.20
N ILE A 166 31.60 -19.81 -11.38
CA ILE A 166 31.79 -20.75 -12.51
C ILE A 166 33.23 -20.69 -13.04
N SER A 167 33.82 -19.49 -13.15
CA SER A 167 35.20 -19.31 -13.58
C SER A 167 36.19 -19.97 -12.62
N GLU A 168 35.98 -19.77 -11.32
CA GLU A 168 36.77 -20.39 -10.24
C GLU A 168 36.57 -21.91 -10.20
N TYR A 169 35.33 -22.39 -10.32
CA TYR A 169 35.09 -23.83 -10.42
C TYR A 169 35.74 -24.45 -11.65
N CYS A 170 35.70 -23.78 -12.81
CA CYS A 170 36.38 -24.24 -14.03
C CYS A 170 37.91 -24.20 -13.91
N SER A 171 38.48 -23.20 -13.21
CA SER A 171 39.93 -23.13 -12.99
C SER A 171 40.41 -24.21 -12.03
N VAL A 172 39.65 -24.49 -10.96
CA VAL A 172 39.92 -25.57 -10.00
C VAL A 172 39.68 -26.95 -10.65
N ALA A 173 38.62 -27.13 -11.44
CA ALA A 173 38.35 -28.40 -12.12
C ALA A 173 39.39 -28.73 -13.20
N ARG A 174 39.93 -27.72 -13.91
CA ARG A 174 41.07 -27.92 -14.82
C ARG A 174 42.34 -28.37 -14.11
N ALA A 175 42.49 -28.07 -12.81
CA ALA A 175 43.61 -28.58 -12.01
C ALA A 175 43.42 -30.05 -11.57
N ILE A 176 42.25 -30.67 -11.79
CA ILE A 176 41.93 -32.04 -11.35
C ILE A 176 41.91 -33.06 -12.51
N THR A 177 41.85 -32.63 -13.78
CA THR A 177 41.72 -33.57 -14.93
C THR A 177 42.79 -33.45 -16.02
N CYS A 178 44.03 -33.10 -15.68
CA CYS A 178 45.17 -33.28 -16.57
C CYS A 178 46.36 -33.88 -15.79
N ASP A 179 46.22 -35.14 -15.38
CA ASP A 179 47.35 -36.01 -14.95
C ASP A 179 46.93 -37.49 -14.98
N ILE A 180 46.31 -37.95 -16.08
CA ILE A 180 46.36 -39.33 -16.59
C ILE A 180 46.44 -39.27 -18.12
#